data_AF-A0A1L8PHF0-F1
#
_entry.id   AF-A0A1L8PHF0-F1
#
_cell.length_a   1.000
_cell.length_b   1.000
_cell.length_c   1.000
_cell.angle_alpha   90.00
_cell.angle_beta   90.00
_cell.angle_gamma   90.00
#
_symmetry.space_group_name_H-M   'P 1'
#
loop_
_entity.id
_entity.type
_entity.pdbx_description
1 polymer ?
#
loop_
_entity_poly.entity_id
_entity_poly.type
_entity_poly.pdbx_seq_one_letter_code
_entity_poly.pdbx_strand_id
1 'polypeptide(L)' 'MLKVLHVIFSIIVLFLAAFSLIFQNFEFLHFMTFFLALTMLIMGLKEFKENRKIAGWTYVVIFLFGSFVSIQGGLLN' A
#
# COMPACT_ATOMS: atom_id res chain seq x y z
N MET A 1 -6.09 -6.99 -15.34
CA MET A 1 -4.82 -6.29 -15.03
C MET A 1 -4.78 -5.77 -13.59
N LEU A 2 -5.64 -4.83 -13.17
CA LEU A 2 -5.65 -4.32 -11.78
C LEU A 2 -5.78 -5.41 -10.69
N LYS A 3 -6.58 -6.47 -10.94
CA LYS A 3 -6.69 -7.63 -10.03
C LYS A 3 -5.36 -8.37 -9.83
N VAL A 4 -4.57 -8.55 -10.90
CA VAL A 4 -3.28 -9.26 -10.82
C VAL A 4 -2.30 -8.45 -10.01
N LEU A 5 -2.23 -7.14 -10.26
CA LEU A 5 -1.35 -6.24 -9.50
C LEU A 5 -1.73 -6.20 -8.01
N HIS A 6 -3.02 -6.19 -7.69
CA HIS A 6 -3.52 -6.26 -6.32
C HIS A 6 -3.08 -7.57 -5.63
N VAL A 7 -3.21 -8.72 -6.31
CA VAL A 7 -2.78 -10.01 -5.76
C VAL A 7 -1.27 -10.04 -5.51
N ILE A 8 -0.46 -9.53 -6.45
CA ILE A 8 1.00 -9.46 -6.30
C ILE A 8 1.37 -8.60 -5.08
N PHE A 9 0.78 -7.41 -4.93
CA PHE A 9 1.04 -6.55 -3.78
C PHE A 9 0.60 -7.16 -2.46
N SER A 10 -0.56 -7.81 -2.41
CA SER A 10 -1.03 -8.52 -1.22
C SER A 10 -0.09 -9.66 -0.80
N ILE A 11 0.46 -10.41 -1.76
CA ILE A 11 1.45 -11.46 -1.50
C ILE A 11 2.72 -10.85 -0.90
N ILE A 12 3.23 -9.75 -1.49
CA ILE A 12 4.43 -9.07 -0.98
C ILE A 12 4.22 -8.56 0.44
N VAL A 13 3.08 -7.90 0.71
CA VAL A 13 2.72 -7.42 2.05
C VAL A 13 2.63 -8.58 3.05
N LEU A 14 2.07 -9.71 2.65
CA LEU A 14 1.98 -10.90 3.52
C LEU A 14 3.36 -11.44 3.89
N PHE A 15 4.29 -11.54 2.93
CA PHE A 15 5.67 -11.96 3.19
C PHE A 15 6.39 -10.99 4.12
N LEU A 16 6.27 -9.68 3.88
CA LEU A 16 6.86 -8.64 4.74
C LEU A 16 6.30 -8.71 6.18
N ALA A 17 4.99 -8.89 6.32
CA ALA A 17 4.33 -9.02 7.62
C ALA A 17 4.78 -10.28 8.37
N ALA A 18 4.82 -11.43 7.69
CA ALA A 18 5.28 -12.67 8.27
C ALA A 18 6.76 -12.58 8.69
N PHE A 19 7.61 -12.02 7.83
CA PHE A 19 9.03 -11.82 8.14
C PHE A 19 9.20 -10.90 9.35
N SER A 20 8.52 -9.75 9.37
CA SER A 20 8.64 -8.79 10.48
C SER A 20 8.18 -9.40 11.81
N LEU A 21 7.12 -10.20 11.79
CA LEU A 21 6.57 -10.84 12.98
C LEU A 21 7.45 -11.99 13.50
N ILE A 22 7.95 -12.85 12.61
CA ILE A 22 8.79 -14.01 12.97
C ILE A 22 10.13 -13.54 13.52
N PHE A 23 10.77 -12.59 12.84
CA PHE A 23 12.10 -12.12 13.20
C PHE A 23 12.08 -10.97 14.21
N GLN A 24 10.89 -10.49 14.60
CA GLN A 24 10.70 -9.29 15.45
C GLN A 24 11.48 -8.07 14.94
N ASN A 25 11.76 -8.02 13.63
CA ASN A 25 12.47 -6.93 12.98
C ASN A 25 11.49 -6.11 12.14
N PHE A 26 11.27 -4.86 12.55
CA PHE A 26 10.35 -3.93 11.90
C PHE A 26 11.05 -2.97 10.94
N GLU A 27 12.33 -3.18 10.62
CA GLU A 27 13.07 -2.45 9.58
C GLU A 27 12.45 -2.57 8.18
N PHE A 28 11.47 -3.45 7.96
CA PHE A 28 10.79 -3.56 6.66
C PHE A 28 9.37 -2.97 6.68
N LEU A 29 8.97 -2.34 7.79
CA LEU A 29 7.62 -1.80 7.95
C LEU A 29 7.34 -0.67 6.95
N HIS A 30 8.33 0.14 6.61
CA HIS A 30 8.18 1.22 5.62
C HIS A 30 7.97 0.68 4.21
N PHE A 31 8.60 -0.44 3.84
CA PHE A 31 8.29 -1.15 2.59
C PHE A 31 6.87 -1.74 2.63
N MET A 32 6.44 -2.32 3.75
CA MET A 32 5.07 -2.83 3.90
C MET A 32 4.03 -1.71 3.70
N THR A 33 4.23 -0.56 4.35
CA THR A 33 3.37 0.62 4.19
C THR A 33 3.36 1.14 2.75
N PHE A 34 4.50 1.07 2.03
CA PHE A 34 4.57 1.43 0.62
C PHE A 34 3.66 0.57 -0.26
N PHE A 35 3.76 -0.75 -0.13
CA PHE A 35 2.94 -1.68 -0.92
C PHE A 35 1.46 -1.59 -0.56
N LEU A 36 1.13 -1.33 0.71
CA LEU A 36 -0.24 -1.04 1.13
C LEU A 36 -0.78 0.24 0.48
N ALA A 37 0.02 1.31 0.43
CA ALA A 37 -0.36 2.55 -0.25
C ALA A 37 -0.62 2.30 -1.74
N LEU A 38 0.25 1.57 -2.44
CA LEU A 38 0.03 1.18 -3.85
C LEU A 38 -1.27 0.40 -4.04
N THR A 39 -1.63 -0.45 -3.08
CA THR A 39 -2.89 -1.19 -3.09
C THR A 39 -4.11 -0.26 -3.01
N MET A 40 -4.00 0.83 -2.24
CA MET A 40 -5.02 1.90 -2.17
C MET A 40 -5.15 2.64 -3.50
N LEU A 41 -4.05 2.91 -4.20
CA LEU A 41 -4.10 3.49 -5.55
C LEU A 41 -4.86 2.59 -6.53
N ILE A 42 -4.62 1.28 -6.49
CA ILE A 42 -5.36 0.31 -7.32
C ILE A 42 -6.86 0.36 -7.02
N MET A 43 -7.24 0.45 -5.75
CA MET A 43 -8.64 0.59 -5.35
C MET A 43 -9.24 1.91 -5.86
N GLY A 44 -8.53 3.03 -5.71
CA GLY A 44 -8.97 4.32 -6.27
C GLY A 44 -9.19 4.28 -7.78
N LEU A 45 -8.29 3.65 -8.53
CA LEU A 45 -8.45 3.44 -9.97
C LEU A 45 -9.67 2.57 -10.32
N LYS A 46 -10.00 1.59 -9.48
CA LYS A 46 -11.20 0.76 -9.65
C LYS A 46 -12.48 1.59 -9.38
N GLU A 47 -12.48 2.39 -8.33
CA GLU A 47 -13.60 3.30 -7.99
C GLU A 47 -13.87 4.32 -9.11
N PHE A 48 -12.82 4.90 -9.70
CA PHE A 48 -12.97 5.80 -10.84
C PHE A 48 -13.60 5.12 -12.06
N LYS A 49 -13.26 3.85 -12.31
CA LYS A 49 -13.89 3.05 -13.38
C LYS A 49 -15.37 2.78 -13.12
N GLU A 50 -15.77 2.69 -11.86
CA GLU A 50 -17.17 2.50 -11.44
C GLU A 50 -17.94 3.83 -11.28
N ASN A 51 -17.40 4.94 -11.80
CA ASN A 51 -17.95 6.30 -11.69
C ASN A 51 -18.10 6.83 -10.25
N ARG A 52 -17.50 6.18 -9.26
CA ARG A 52 -17.52 6.59 -7.84
C ARG A 52 -16.39 7.59 -7.57
N LYS A 53 -16.56 8.82 -8.06
CA LYS A 53 -15.53 9.87 -8.03
C LYS A 53 -15.05 10.21 -6.61
N ILE A 54 -15.96 10.37 -5.65
CA ILE A 54 -15.60 10.72 -4.27
C ILE A 54 -14.73 9.62 -3.65
N ALA A 55 -15.16 8.35 -3.74
CA ALA A 55 -14.40 7.22 -3.24
C ALA A 55 -13.03 7.10 -3.92
N GLY A 56 -12.97 7.28 -5.25
CA GLY A 56 -11.72 7.29 -6.00
C GLY A 56 -10.72 8.34 -5.50
N TRP A 57 -11.19 9.56 -5.25
CA TRP A 57 -10.36 10.63 -4.69
C TRP A 57 -9.90 10.33 -3.26
N THR A 58 -10.77 9.76 -2.41
CA THR A 58 -10.39 9.33 -1.05
C THR A 58 -9.23 8.33 -1.10
N TYR A 59 -9.29 7.34 -1.98
CA TYR A 59 -8.21 6.36 -2.13
C TYR A 59 -6.90 6.98 -2.64
N VAL A 60 -6.98 7.99 -3.52
CA VAL A 60 -5.78 8.73 -3.98
C VAL A 60 -5.14 9.50 -2.82
N VAL A 61 -5.93 10.15 -1.98
CA VAL A 61 -5.42 10.87 -0.80
C VAL A 61 -4.75 9.88 0.18
N ILE A 62 -5.38 8.73 0.44
CA ILE A 62 -4.81 7.68 1.28
C ILE A 62 -3.48 7.16 0.69
N PHE A 63 -3.42 6.97 -0.62
CA PHE A 63 -2.18 6.57 -1.30
C PHE A 63 -1.07 7.61 -1.09
N LEU A 64 -1.34 8.89 -1.36
CA LEU A 64 -0.34 9.95 -1.20
C LEU A 64 0.17 10.06 0.25
N PHE A 65 -0.73 9.99 1.22
CA PHE A 65 -0.37 9.99 2.64
C PHE A 65 0.45 8.76 3.01
N GLY A 66 0.02 7.56 2.60
CA GLY A 66 0.74 6.32 2.87
C GLY A 66 2.14 6.29 2.25
N SER A 67 2.31 6.82 1.03
CA SER A 67 3.61 6.98 0.39
C SER A 67 4.50 7.97 1.14
N PHE A 68 3.96 9.09 1.61
CA PHE A 68 4.70 10.03 2.44
C PHE A 68 5.19 9.38 3.74
N VAL A 69 4.31 8.67 4.46
CA VAL A 69 4.65 7.95 5.69
C VAL A 69 5.71 6.88 5.44
N SER A 70 5.62 6.15 4.32
CA SER A 70 6.60 5.15 3.94
C SER A 70 7.99 5.76 3.71
N ILE A 71 8.08 6.85 2.95
CA ILE A 71 9.33 7.55 2.69
C ILE A 71 9.92 8.10 4.00
N GLN A 72 9.08 8.73 4.82
CA GLN A 72 9.50 9.25 6.12
C GLN A 72 10.03 8.13 7.03
N GLY A 73 9.33 7.00 7.09
CA GLY A 73 9.75 5.84 7.86
C GLY A 73 11.08 5.28 7.36
N GLY A 74 11.28 5.18 6.05
CA GLY A 74 12.53 4.69 5.47
C GLY A 74 13.70 5.66 5.60
N LEU A 75 13.45 6.98 5.72
CA LEU A 75 14.48 8.00 5.89
C LEU A 75 14.91 8.20 7.35
N LEU A 76 14.01 7.95 8.31
CA LEU A 76 14.23 8.22 9.74
C LEU A 76 14.65 6.98 10.54
N ASN A 77 14.78 5.83 9.89
CA ASN A 77 15.12 4.54 10.50
C ASN A 77 16.53 4.12 10.11
#